data_AF-A0A9J7DRR4-F1
#
_entry.id   AF-A0A9J7DRR4-F1
#
_cell.length_a   1.000
_cell.length_b   1.000
_cell.length_c   1.000
_cell.angle_alpha   90.00
_cell.angle_beta   90.00
_cell.angle_gamma   90.00
#
_symmetry.space_group_name_H-M   'P 1'
#
loop_
_entity.id
_entity.type
_entity.pdbx_description
1 polymer ?
#
loop_
_entity_poly.entity_id
_entity_poly.type
_entity_poly.pdbx_seq_one_letter_code
_entity_poly.pdbx_strand_id
1 'polypeptide(L)'
;MGVAVSRYSELSSNELLMRFCSTEVICPNDPFWNQLLAFNINPPSSAEEQLMFDSSTEALLQKFLQNNPQTGNLGSLVQVFITRATELLAAPNSDK
;
A
#
# COMPACT_ATOMS: atom_id res chain seq x y z
N MET A 1 -4.69 -11.91 -9.44
CA MET A 1 -4.46 -11.00 -10.59
C MET A 1 -4.23 -9.62 -9.99
N GLY A 2 -2.98 -9.13 -9.99
CA GLY A 2 -2.63 -7.84 -9.38
C GLY A 2 -3.09 -6.68 -10.27
N VAL A 3 -3.60 -5.62 -9.68
CA VAL A 3 -3.89 -4.37 -10.39
C VAL A 3 -2.55 -3.65 -10.58
N ALA A 4 -1.95 -3.82 -11.75
CA ALA A 4 -0.75 -3.09 -12.13
C ALA A 4 -1.14 -1.66 -12.51
N VAL A 5 -0.73 -0.67 -11.72
CA VAL A 5 -0.83 0.72 -12.17
C VAL A 5 0.28 0.94 -13.18
N SER A 6 -0.12 1.22 -14.42
CA SER A 6 0.81 1.38 -15.53
C SER A 6 1.36 2.82 -15.59
N ARG A 7 0.79 3.75 -14.83
CA ARG A 7 1.12 5.18 -14.86
C ARG A 7 0.95 5.87 -13.51
N TYR A 8 1.95 6.66 -13.08
CA TYR A 8 1.88 7.44 -11.84
C TYR A 8 0.66 8.35 -11.74
N SER A 9 0.18 8.88 -12.88
CA SER A 9 -1.03 9.72 -12.94
C SER A 9 -2.29 9.06 -12.40
N GLU A 10 -2.35 7.72 -12.34
CA GLU A 10 -3.49 6.95 -11.85
C GLU A 10 -3.43 6.68 -10.34
N LEU A 11 -2.36 7.08 -9.65
CA LEU A 11 -2.22 6.87 -8.21
C LEU A 11 -3.26 7.64 -7.40
N SER A 12 -3.50 8.89 -7.77
CA SER A 12 -4.45 9.78 -7.07
C SER A 12 -5.89 9.25 -7.09
N SER A 13 -6.26 8.48 -8.12
CA SER A 13 -7.59 7.87 -8.30
C SER A 13 -7.62 6.39 -7.94
N ASN A 14 -6.53 5.82 -7.44
CA ASN A 14 -6.49 4.40 -7.07
C ASN A 14 -7.37 4.15 -5.83
N GLU A 15 -8.40 3.32 -5.98
CA GLU A 15 -9.38 3.04 -4.93
C GLU A 15 -8.74 2.42 -3.68
N LEU A 16 -7.72 1.57 -3.84
CA LEU A 16 -7.04 0.93 -2.72
C LEU A 16 -6.24 1.96 -1.91
N LEU A 17 -5.52 2.87 -2.58
CA LEU A 17 -4.77 3.94 -1.92
C LEU A 17 -5.73 4.96 -1.28
N MET A 18 -6.81 5.32 -1.96
CA MET A 18 -7.84 6.21 -1.40
C MET A 18 -8.47 5.61 -0.14
N ARG A 19 -8.79 4.32 -0.15
CA ARG A 19 -9.33 3.61 1.03
C ARG A 19 -8.32 3.58 2.17
N PHE A 20 -7.05 3.24 1.88
CA PHE A 20 -5.97 3.24 2.87
C PHE A 20 -5.79 4.59 3.57
N CYS A 21 -5.90 5.69 2.80
CA CYS A 21 -5.74 7.06 3.30
C CYS A 21 -7.05 7.69 3.83
N SER A 22 -8.16 6.95 3.81
CA SER A 22 -9.47 7.44 4.25
C SER A 22 -9.61 7.45 5.78
N THR A 23 -10.80 7.82 6.27
CA THR A 23 -11.17 7.72 7.68
C THR A 23 -11.65 6.32 8.09
N GLU A 24 -11.64 5.36 7.18
CA GLU A 24 -11.97 3.96 7.46
C GLU A 24 -10.83 3.27 8.24
N VAL A 25 -11.20 2.57 9.31
CA VAL A 25 -10.29 1.68 10.05
C VAL A 25 -10.17 0.35 9.32
N ILE A 26 -8.96 -0.03 8.95
CA ILE A 26 -8.69 -1.29 8.25
C ILE A 26 -8.00 -2.26 9.22
N CYS A 27 -8.70 -3.32 9.59
CA CYS A 27 -8.18 -4.33 10.50
C CYS A 27 -7.07 -5.17 9.82
N PRO A 28 -6.06 -5.67 10.56
CA PRO A 28 -4.97 -6.50 9.99
C PRO A 28 -5.45 -7.76 9.26
N ASN A 29 -6.61 -8.31 9.62
CA ASN A 29 -7.19 -9.51 9.00
C ASN A 29 -8.09 -9.22 7.79
N ASP A 30 -8.25 -7.96 7.38
CA ASP A 30 -9.11 -7.59 6.25
C ASP A 30 -8.52 -8.10 4.92
N PRO A 31 -9.32 -8.74 4.04
CA PRO A 31 -8.89 -9.16 2.71
C PRO A 31 -8.32 -8.04 1.82
N PHE A 32 -8.64 -6.78 2.13
CA PHE A 32 -8.10 -5.58 1.52
C PHE A 32 -6.58 -5.63 1.36
N TRP A 33 -5.84 -6.09 2.39
CA TRP A 33 -4.39 -6.13 2.36
C TRP A 33 -3.84 -7.00 1.24
N ASN A 34 -4.53 -8.08 0.87
CA ASN A 34 -4.09 -8.92 -0.25
C ASN A 34 -4.21 -8.16 -1.58
N GLN A 35 -5.20 -7.28 -1.71
CA GLN A 35 -5.37 -6.45 -2.91
C GLN A 35 -4.36 -5.31 -2.92
N LEU A 36 -4.22 -4.60 -1.80
CA LEU A 36 -3.26 -3.50 -1.65
C LEU A 36 -1.81 -3.98 -1.82
N LEU A 37 -1.44 -5.15 -1.30
CA LEU A 37 -0.07 -5.68 -1.41
C LEU A 37 0.20 -6.38 -2.75
N ALA A 38 -0.85 -6.76 -3.48
CA ALA A 38 -0.73 -7.19 -4.88
C ALA A 38 -0.57 -5.99 -5.84
N PHE A 39 -0.70 -4.77 -5.33
CA PHE A 39 -0.41 -3.55 -6.06
C PHE A 39 1.08 -3.50 -6.41
N ASN A 40 1.39 -3.33 -7.70
CA ASN A 40 2.77 -3.21 -8.15
C ASN A 40 2.97 -1.84 -8.78
N ILE A 41 3.94 -1.11 -8.27
CA ILE A 41 4.39 0.18 -8.80
C ILE A 41 5.90 0.12 -8.96
N ASN A 42 6.37 0.53 -10.13
CA ASN A 42 7.80 0.69 -10.34
C ASN A 42 8.25 1.96 -9.61
N PRO A 43 9.34 1.91 -8.83
CA PRO A 43 9.91 3.12 -8.26
C PRO A 43 10.37 4.06 -9.40
N PRO A 44 10.22 5.38 -9.23
CA PRO A 44 10.68 6.33 -10.23
C PRO A 44 12.17 6.15 -10.51
N SER A 45 12.53 6.13 -11.78
CA SER A 45 13.89 5.89 -12.28
C SER A 45 14.58 7.15 -12.81
N SER A 46 13.82 8.24 -12.96
CA SER A 46 14.31 9.56 -13.36
C SER A 46 13.76 10.68 -12.46
N ALA A 47 14.37 11.87 -12.54
CA ALA A 47 13.90 13.04 -11.80
C ALA A 47 12.50 13.48 -12.26
N GLU A 48 12.19 13.36 -13.55
CA GLU A 48 10.87 13.66 -14.11
C GLU A 48 9.81 12.69 -13.58
N GLU A 49 10.13 11.40 -13.50
CA GLU A 49 9.25 10.39 -12.93
C GLU A 49 9.01 10.62 -11.44
N GLN A 50 10.05 11.01 -10.69
CA GLN A 50 9.94 11.37 -9.28
C GLN A 50 8.97 12.55 -9.09
N LEU A 51 9.11 13.61 -9.88
CA LEU A 51 8.20 14.77 -9.81
C LEU A 51 6.74 14.39 -10.11
N MET A 52 6.51 13.52 -11.10
CA MET A 52 5.16 13.02 -11.38
C MET A 52 4.61 12.16 -10.24
N PHE A 53 5.44 11.30 -9.66
CA PHE A 53 5.06 10.47 -8.52
C PHE A 53 4.68 11.35 -7.31
N ASP A 54 5.52 12.32 -6.96
CA ASP A 54 5.28 13.23 -5.83
C ASP A 54 3.97 14.01 -6.03
N SER A 55 3.79 14.62 -7.21
CA SER A 55 2.56 15.37 -7.52
C SER A 55 1.31 14.49 -7.48
N SER A 56 1.39 13.25 -7.97
CA SER A 56 0.24 12.33 -7.99
C SER A 56 -0.13 11.77 -6.61
N THR A 57 0.81 11.76 -5.65
CA THR A 57 0.61 11.17 -4.32
C THR A 57 0.39 12.21 -3.23
N GLU A 58 0.73 13.48 -3.46
CA GLU A 58 0.67 14.55 -2.45
C GLU A 58 -0.68 14.60 -1.72
N ALA A 59 -1.81 14.62 -2.45
CA ALA A 59 -3.14 14.67 -1.84
C ALA A 59 -3.47 13.43 -0.99
N LEU A 60 -3.00 12.24 -1.40
CA LEU A 60 -3.17 11.00 -0.63
C LEU A 60 -2.33 11.04 0.65
N LEU A 61 -1.07 11.48 0.56
CA LEU A 61 -0.17 11.59 1.70
C LEU A 61 -0.68 12.59 2.74
N GLN A 62 -1.24 13.72 2.31
CA GLN A 62 -1.87 14.69 3.22
C GLN A 62 -3.08 14.08 3.97
N LYS A 63 -3.96 13.36 3.26
CA LYS A 63 -5.08 12.65 3.88
C LYS A 63 -4.59 11.57 4.84
N PHE A 64 -3.58 10.80 4.44
CA PHE A 64 -2.99 9.78 5.28
C PHE A 64 -2.42 10.36 6.57
N LEU A 65 -1.66 11.46 6.48
CA LEU A 65 -1.10 12.14 7.65
C LEU A 65 -2.19 12.61 8.62
N GLN A 66 -3.32 13.11 8.09
CA GLN A 66 -4.46 13.57 8.88
C GLN A 66 -5.22 12.41 9.55
N ASN A 67 -5.50 11.33 8.80
CA ASN A 67 -6.44 10.28 9.22
C ASN A 67 -5.76 9.15 10.00
N ASN A 68 -4.50 8.81 9.67
CA ASN A 68 -3.79 7.67 10.25
C ASN A 68 -3.68 7.68 11.79
N PRO A 69 -3.51 8.83 12.48
CA PRO A 69 -3.53 8.86 13.95
C PRO A 69 -4.84 8.35 14.57
N GLN A 70 -5.96 8.45 13.85
CA GLN A 70 -7.27 7.95 14.29
C GLN A 70 -7.55 6.54 13.79
N THR A 71 -7.20 6.23 12.53
CA THR A 71 -7.53 4.93 11.92
C THR A 71 -6.55 3.83 12.29
N GLY A 72 -5.29 4.18 12.56
CA GLY A 72 -4.23 3.21 12.85
C GLY A 72 -3.82 2.34 11.66
N ASN A 73 -4.18 2.71 10.43
CA ASN A 73 -3.97 1.88 9.22
C ASN A 73 -2.49 1.54 8.97
N LEU A 74 -1.55 2.42 9.33
CA LEU A 74 -0.12 2.10 9.32
C LEU A 74 0.24 0.98 10.29
N GLY A 75 -0.32 1.02 11.50
CA GLY A 75 -0.11 -0.02 12.51
C GLY A 75 -0.65 -1.37 12.03
N SER A 76 -1.84 -1.37 11.44
CA SER A 76 -2.40 -2.56 10.80
C SER A 76 -1.51 -3.10 9.68
N LEU A 77 -0.97 -2.23 8.82
CA LEU A 77 -0.05 -2.63 7.75
C LEU A 77 1.23 -3.27 8.31
N VAL A 78 1.82 -2.68 9.36
CA VAL A 78 3.00 -3.24 10.04
C VAL A 78 2.68 -4.62 10.62
N GLN A 79 1.52 -4.79 11.25
CA GLN A 79 1.10 -6.09 11.78
C GLN A 79 0.93 -7.14 10.68
N VAL A 80 0.29 -6.77 9.56
CA VAL A 80 0.18 -7.65 8.37
C VAL A 80 1.56 -8.07 7.89
N PHE A 81 2.49 -7.12 7.74
CA PHE A 81 3.86 -7.42 7.33
C PHE A 81 4.53 -8.41 8.28
N ILE A 82 4.47 -8.19 9.60
CA ILE A 82 5.05 -9.09 10.60
C ILE A 82 4.43 -10.49 10.48
N THR A 83 3.10 -10.59 10.38
CA THR A 83 2.40 -11.88 10.23
C THR A 83 2.87 -12.62 8.98
N ARG A 84 2.86 -11.97 7.81
CA ARG A 84 3.29 -12.58 6.54
C ARG A 84 4.76 -12.97 6.54
N ALA A 85 5.64 -12.13 7.08
CA ALA A 85 7.06 -12.43 7.20
C ALA A 85 7.31 -13.62 8.14
N THR A 86 6.59 -13.71 9.26
CA THR A 86 6.67 -14.84 10.19
C THR A 86 6.16 -16.13 9.54
N GLU A 87 5.05 -16.07 8.82
CA GLU A 87 4.51 -17.20 8.04
C GLU A 87 5.54 -17.70 7.02
N LEU A 88 6.19 -16.78 6.30
CA LEU A 88 7.21 -17.11 5.31
C LEU A 88 8.46 -17.75 5.94
N LEU A 89 8.90 -17.26 7.11
CA LEU A 89 10.04 -17.83 7.84
C LEU A 89 9.72 -19.21 8.42
N ALA A 90 8.48 -19.46 8.80
CA ALA A 90 8.02 -20.75 9.33
C ALA A 90 7.68 -21.76 8.22
N ALA A 91 7.57 -21.31 6.96
CA ALA A 91 7.30 -22.18 5.84
C ALA A 91 8.47 -23.15 5.66
N PRO A 92 8.25 -24.48 5.69
CA PRO A 92 9.30 -25.43 5.41
C PRO A 92 9.80 -25.17 3.99
N ASN A 93 11.12 -25.03 3.82
CA ASN A 93 11.78 -24.95 2.52
C ASN A 93 11.29 -26.14 1.69
N SER A 94 10.29 -25.90 0.83
CA SER A 94 9.82 -26.88 -0.14
C SER A 94 10.78 -26.81 -1.33
N ASP A 95 12.05 -27.03 -1.05
CA ASP A 95 13.10 -27.22 -2.06
C ASP A 95 13.15 -28.72 -2.32
N LYS A 96 12.55 -29.11 -3.44
CA LYS A 96 12.62 -30.45 -4.03
C LYS A 96 13.00 -30.31 -5.49
#